data_AF-A0A1H9AUG9-F1
#
_entry.id   AF-A0A1H9AUG9-F1
#
_cell.length_a   1.000
_cell.length_b   1.000
_cell.length_c   1.000
_cell.angle_alpha   90.00
_cell.angle_beta   90.00
_cell.angle_gamma   90.00
#
_symmetry.space_group_name_H-M   'P 1'
#
loop_
_entity.id
_entity.type
_entity.pdbx_description
1 polymer ?
#
loop_
_entity_poly.entity_id
_entity_poly.type
_entity_poly.pdbx_seq_one_letter_code
_entity_poly.pdbx_strand_id
1 'polypeptide(L)'
;MTRRSPQEKKALSYARDARNCYGQSDKGSRKAIARNKRANVRADRRREQVVLVQARPDDIDSELKRERLPSKRWRKLADAPLADVVAGKLRRRAAAGIIDEEQAEAKIARMPRVSRRTP
;
A
#
# COMPACT_ATOMS: atom_id res chain seq x y z
N MET A 1 -29.05 -2.59 -20.22
CA MET A 1 -27.84 -3.13 -19.54
C MET A 1 -27.42 -4.41 -20.24
N THR A 2 -26.27 -4.44 -20.91
CA THR A 2 -25.72 -5.68 -21.50
C THR A 2 -25.26 -6.62 -20.38
N ARG A 3 -25.71 -7.87 -20.44
CA ARG A 3 -25.36 -8.90 -19.44
C ARG A 3 -23.92 -9.35 -19.67
N ARG A 4 -23.05 -9.09 -18.68
CA ARG A 4 -21.65 -9.53 -18.73
C ARG A 4 -21.53 -11.05 -18.63
N SER A 5 -20.62 -11.63 -19.41
CA SER A 5 -20.29 -13.05 -19.34
C SER A 5 -19.57 -13.40 -18.02
N PRO A 6 -19.56 -14.68 -17.60
CA PRO A 6 -18.78 -15.10 -16.45
C PRO A 6 -17.28 -14.73 -16.54
N GLN A 7 -16.70 -14.81 -17.73
CA GLN A 7 -15.30 -14.48 -17.99
C GLN A 7 -15.03 -12.98 -17.80
N GLU A 8 -15.93 -12.13 -18.30
CA GLU A 8 -15.86 -10.68 -18.11
C GLU A 8 -16.02 -10.29 -16.64
N LYS A 9 -16.94 -10.93 -15.92
CA LYS A 9 -17.11 -10.74 -14.47
C LYS A 9 -15.82 -11.10 -13.72
N LYS A 10 -15.19 -12.23 -14.07
CA LYS A 10 -13.93 -12.67 -13.47
C LYS A 10 -12.80 -11.68 -13.76
N ALA A 11 -12.67 -11.20 -15.00
CA ALA A 11 -11.68 -10.18 -15.35
C ALA A 11 -11.89 -8.90 -14.53
N LEU A 12 -13.12 -8.41 -14.45
CA LEU A 12 -13.45 -7.22 -13.66
C LEU A 12 -13.17 -7.41 -12.18
N SER A 13 -13.44 -8.58 -11.61
CA SER A 13 -13.05 -8.89 -10.24
C SER A 13 -11.53 -8.81 -10.07
N TYR A 14 -10.74 -9.42 -10.95
CA TYR A 14 -9.28 -9.36 -10.87
C TYR A 14 -8.72 -7.94 -10.93
N ALA A 15 -9.35 -7.06 -11.71
CA ALA A 15 -8.91 -5.68 -11.86
C ALA A 15 -9.45 -4.72 -10.78
N ARG A 16 -10.64 -4.96 -10.23
CA ARG A 16 -11.36 -4.00 -9.38
C ARG A 16 -11.59 -4.46 -7.94
N ASP A 17 -11.55 -5.76 -7.66
CA ASP A 17 -11.65 -6.27 -6.29
C ASP A 17 -10.38 -5.90 -5.53
N ALA A 18 -10.49 -4.89 -4.67
CA ALA A 18 -9.38 -4.36 -3.89
C ALA A 18 -9.17 -5.19 -2.63
N ARG A 19 -7.93 -5.62 -2.39
CA ARG A 19 -7.53 -6.43 -1.26
C ARG A 19 -6.61 -5.65 -0.33
N ASN A 20 -6.90 -5.78 0.96
CA ASN A 20 -6.18 -5.12 2.04
C ASN A 20 -4.68 -5.46 2.00
N CYS A 21 -3.84 -4.42 1.87
CA CYS A 21 -2.37 -4.56 1.79
C CYS A 21 -1.65 -4.50 3.15
N TYR A 22 -2.37 -4.23 4.24
CA TYR A 22 -1.78 -4.02 5.56
C TYR A 22 -1.50 -5.31 6.35
N GLY A 23 -1.71 -6.48 5.74
CA GLY A 23 -1.50 -7.79 6.39
C GLY A 23 -2.44 -8.06 7.58
N GLN A 24 -3.42 -7.19 7.82
CA GLN A 24 -4.39 -7.28 8.90
C GLN A 24 -5.76 -7.65 8.34
N SER A 25 -6.66 -8.12 9.21
CA SER A 25 -8.07 -8.20 8.87
C SER A 25 -8.65 -6.81 8.58
N ASP A 26 -9.75 -6.76 7.82
CA ASP A 26 -10.45 -5.50 7.52
C ASP A 26 -10.85 -4.73 8.79
N LYS A 27 -11.28 -5.45 9.84
CA LYS A 27 -11.60 -4.83 11.13
C LYS A 27 -10.34 -4.28 11.84
N GLY A 28 -9.20 -4.93 11.67
CA GLY A 28 -7.92 -4.51 12.22
C GLY A 28 -7.39 -3.24 11.56
N SER A 29 -7.42 -3.18 10.22
CA SER A 29 -6.91 -2.05 9.45
C SER A 29 -7.63 -0.74 9.79
N ARG A 30 -8.96 -0.79 10.02
CA ARG A 30 -9.77 0.36 10.46
C ARG A 30 -9.19 1.05 11.70
N LYS A 31 -8.68 0.28 12.67
CA LYS A 31 -8.07 0.81 13.90
C LYS A 31 -6.59 1.15 13.73
N ALA A 32 -5.84 0.29 13.04
CA ALA A 32 -4.40 0.45 12.90
C ALA A 32 -4.00 1.65 12.03
N ILE A 33 -4.73 1.92 10.94
CA ILE A 33 -4.50 3.08 10.08
C ILE A 33 -4.61 4.38 10.89
N ALA A 34 -5.70 4.52 11.64
CA ALA A 34 -5.91 5.70 12.48
C ALA A 34 -4.82 5.83 13.56
N ARG A 35 -4.44 4.72 14.20
CA ARG A 35 -3.36 4.69 15.20
C ARG A 35 -2.03 5.15 14.61
N ASN A 36 -1.63 4.62 13.46
CA ASN A 36 -0.35 4.95 12.83
C ASN A 36 -0.32 6.42 12.37
N LYS A 37 -1.42 6.93 11.81
CA LYS A 37 -1.55 8.36 11.50
C LYS A 37 -1.35 9.24 12.74
N ARG A 38 -2.03 8.91 13.85
CA ARG A 38 -1.90 9.65 15.11
C ARG A 38 -0.48 9.57 15.68
N ALA A 39 0.17 8.41 15.61
CA ALA A 39 1.55 8.22 16.06
C ALA A 39 2.52 9.11 15.29
N ASN A 40 2.40 9.17 13.96
CA ASN A 40 3.21 10.05 13.12
C ASN A 40 3.03 11.53 13.49
N VAL A 41 1.79 12.01 13.54
CA VAL A 41 1.49 13.42 13.87
C VAL A 41 1.94 13.78 15.29
N ARG A 42 1.87 12.85 16.24
CA ARG A 42 2.38 13.07 17.61
C ARG A 42 3.91 13.10 17.64
N ALA A 43 4.59 12.29 16.84
CA ALA A 43 6.04 12.35 16.72
C ALA A 43 6.48 13.70 16.12
N ASP A 44 5.76 14.18 15.11
CA ASP A 44 6.03 15.48 14.47
C ASP A 44 5.90 16.63 15.45
N ARG A 45 4.76 16.72 16.14
CA ARG A 45 4.54 17.78 17.15
C ARG A 45 5.56 17.75 18.28
N ARG A 46 5.92 16.56 18.78
CA ARG A 46 6.94 16.45 19.83
C ARG A 46 8.28 16.99 19.37
N ARG A 47 8.65 16.71 18.14
CA ARG A 47 9.89 17.19 17.56
C ARG A 47 9.85 18.70 17.31
N GLU A 48 8.77 19.20 16.70
CA GLU A 48 8.55 20.64 16.52
C GLU A 48 8.63 21.40 17.85
N GLN A 49 8.03 20.84 18.92
CA GLN A 49 8.10 21.43 20.26
C GLN A 49 9.53 21.50 20.80
N VAL A 50 10.36 20.47 20.57
CA VAL A 50 11.78 20.49 20.98
C VAL A 50 12.53 21.63 20.28
N VAL A 51 12.35 21.76 18.97
CA VAL A 51 12.97 22.85 18.19
C VAL A 51 12.50 24.22 18.68
N LEU A 52 11.19 24.39 18.91
CA LEU A 52 10.63 25.65 19.40
C LEU A 52 11.15 26.07 20.77
N VAL A 53 11.49 25.11 21.65
CA VAL A 53 12.05 25.38 22.98
C VAL A 53 13.54 25.69 22.91
N GLN A 54 14.27 25.10 21.97
CA GLN A 54 15.74 25.18 21.91
C GLN A 54 16.27 26.24 20.94
N ALA A 55 15.52 26.58 19.89
CA ALA A 55 15.96 27.51 18.86
C ALA A 55 15.76 28.97 19.29
N ARG A 56 16.63 29.84 18.77
CA ARG A 56 16.42 31.29 18.85
C ARG A 56 15.26 31.68 17.93
N PRO A 57 14.47 32.72 18.26
CA PRO A 57 13.30 33.11 17.46
C PRO A 57 13.56 33.25 15.96
N ASP A 58 14.70 33.86 15.59
CA ASP A 58 15.06 34.12 14.20
C ASP A 58 15.51 32.85 13.44
N ASP A 59 15.87 31.79 14.16
CA ASP A 59 16.42 30.55 13.60
C ASP A 59 15.39 29.40 13.53
N ILE A 60 14.18 29.57 14.10
CA ILE A 60 13.16 28.52 14.25
C ILE A 60 12.87 27.81 12.93
N ASP A 61 12.60 28.57 11.87
CA ASP A 61 12.24 28.00 10.56
C ASP A 61 13.39 27.23 9.91
N SER A 62 14.62 27.70 10.13
CA SER A 62 15.85 27.06 9.63
C SER A 62 16.10 25.73 10.35
N GLU A 63 15.93 25.71 11.67
CA GLU A 63 16.11 24.51 12.49
C GLU A 63 14.99 23.47 12.26
N LEU A 64 13.74 23.90 12.09
CA LEU A 64 12.63 23.01 11.73
C LEU A 64 12.87 22.30 10.40
N LYS A 65 13.44 23.01 9.41
CA LYS A 65 13.81 22.44 8.10
C LYS A 65 14.99 21.49 8.22
N ARG A 66 16.04 21.84 8.96
CA ARG A 66 17.22 20.99 9.19
C ARG A 66 16.87 19.68 9.84
N GLU A 67 16.07 19.73 10.90
CA GLU A 67 15.72 18.51 11.59
C GLU A 67 14.80 17.61 10.75
N ARG A 68 14.20 18.10 9.63
CA ARG A 68 13.23 17.40 8.78
C ARG A 68 13.89 16.23 8.05
N LEU A 69 14.35 15.24 8.80
CA LEU A 69 14.98 14.03 8.30
C LEU A 69 14.02 13.33 7.34
N PRO A 70 14.51 12.83 6.20
CA PRO A 70 13.75 11.99 5.29
C PRO A 70 13.59 10.60 5.94
N SER A 71 12.79 10.50 7.00
CA SER A 71 12.54 9.19 7.60
C SER A 71 11.52 8.42 6.77
N LYS A 72 11.69 7.10 6.68
CA LYS A 72 10.67 6.15 6.19
C LYS A 72 9.45 6.22 7.12
N ARG A 73 8.66 7.29 6.97
CA ARG A 73 7.43 7.49 7.73
C ARG A 73 6.39 6.52 7.22
N TRP A 74 5.63 5.96 8.15
CA TRP A 74 4.47 5.17 7.78
C TRP A 74 3.54 6.02 6.92
N ARG A 75 3.11 5.49 5.77
CA ARG A 75 2.12 6.12 4.90
C ARG A 75 0.98 5.15 4.66
N LYS A 76 -0.24 5.68 4.55
CA LYS A 76 -1.38 4.90 4.10
C LYS A 76 -1.15 4.56 2.62
N LEU A 77 -0.92 3.30 2.31
CA LEU A 77 -0.98 2.75 0.96
C LEU A 77 -2.42 2.45 0.54
N ALA A 78 -2.69 2.56 -0.75
CA ALA A 78 -3.94 2.08 -1.32
C ALA A 78 -4.01 0.55 -1.25
N ASP A 79 -5.23 0.02 -1.25
CA ASP A 79 -5.44 -1.42 -1.41
C ASP A 79 -5.05 -1.84 -2.83
N ALA A 80 -4.56 -3.07 -2.99
CA ALA A 80 -4.09 -3.59 -4.26
C ALA A 80 -5.20 -4.36 -4.97
N PRO A 81 -5.28 -4.32 -6.31
CA PRO A 81 -6.21 -5.15 -7.05
C PRO A 81 -5.88 -6.64 -6.83
N LEU A 82 -6.92 -7.48 -6.90
CA LEU A 82 -6.81 -8.92 -6.68
C LEU A 82 -5.73 -9.57 -7.57
N ALA A 83 -5.59 -9.13 -8.83
CA ALA A 83 -4.55 -9.62 -9.73
C ALA A 83 -3.14 -9.47 -9.15
N ASP A 84 -2.80 -8.30 -8.61
CA ASP A 84 -1.48 -8.02 -8.03
C ASP A 84 -1.23 -8.88 -6.79
N VAL A 85 -2.26 -9.06 -5.96
CA VAL A 85 -2.17 -9.91 -4.77
C VAL A 85 -1.96 -11.37 -5.13
N VAL A 86 -2.68 -11.90 -6.13
CA VAL A 86 -2.49 -13.29 -6.57
C VAL A 86 -1.11 -13.47 -7.20
N ALA A 87 -0.65 -12.53 -8.02
CA ALA A 87 0.69 -12.57 -8.61
C ALA A 87 1.77 -12.58 -7.52
N GLY A 88 1.67 -11.70 -6.51
CA GLY A 88 2.58 -11.69 -5.37
C GLY A 88 2.57 -12.99 -4.56
N LYS A 89 1.41 -13.65 -4.42
CA LYS A 89 1.31 -14.97 -3.77
C LYS A 89 1.99 -16.07 -4.59
N LEU A 90 1.86 -16.06 -5.92
CA LEU A 90 2.51 -17.04 -6.78
C LEU A 90 4.04 -16.90 -6.73
N ARG A 91 4.54 -15.67 -6.85
CA ARG A 91 5.99 -15.40 -6.71
C ARG A 91 6.53 -15.83 -5.35
N ARG A 92 5.78 -15.58 -4.27
CA ARG A 92 6.18 -16.03 -2.93
C ARG A 92 6.25 -17.56 -2.82
N ARG A 93 5.35 -18.28 -3.48
CA ARG A 93 5.38 -19.75 -3.53
C ARG A 93 6.57 -20.26 -4.33
N ALA A 94 6.92 -19.58 -5.43
CA ALA A 94 8.14 -19.89 -6.19
C ALA A 94 9.40 -19.68 -5.35
N ALA A 95 9.50 -18.52 -4.70
CA ALA A 95 10.61 -18.22 -3.78
C ALA A 95 10.71 -19.19 -2.59
N ALA A 96 9.59 -19.79 -2.19
CA ALA A 96 9.54 -20.82 -1.14
C ALA A 96 9.74 -22.26 -1.67
N GLY A 97 9.98 -22.44 -2.98
CA GLY A 97 10.18 -23.75 -3.60
C GLY A 97 8.93 -24.63 -3.71
N ILE A 98 7.74 -24.08 -3.50
CA ILE A 98 6.47 -24.84 -3.58
C ILE A 98 6.07 -25.08 -5.04
N ILE A 99 6.40 -24.14 -5.92
CA ILE A 99 6.22 -24.23 -7.37
C ILE A 99 7.49 -23.72 -8.03
N ASP A 100 7.68 -24.06 -9.30
CA ASP A 100 8.76 -23.48 -10.08
C ASP A 100 8.44 -22.03 -10.49
N GLU A 101 9.47 -21.23 -10.76
CA GLU A 101 9.36 -19.83 -11.15
C GLU A 101 8.69 -19.69 -12.53
N GLU A 102 9.03 -20.56 -13.49
CA GLU A 102 8.39 -20.59 -14.80
C GLU A 102 6.89 -20.90 -14.67
N GLN A 103 6.54 -21.87 -13.81
CA GLN A 103 5.15 -22.19 -13.51
C GLN A 103 4.39 -21.03 -12.86
N ALA A 104 5.06 -20.24 -12.01
CA ALA A 104 4.46 -19.07 -11.39
C ALA A 104 4.17 -17.98 -12.42
N GLU A 105 5.13 -17.65 -13.28
CA GLU A 105 4.98 -16.62 -14.31
C GLU A 105 3.98 -17.04 -15.40
N ALA A 106 3.95 -18.32 -15.80
CA ALA A 106 2.92 -18.84 -16.71
C ALA A 106 1.50 -18.68 -16.13
N LYS A 107 1.33 -18.94 -14.83
CA LYS A 107 0.04 -18.73 -14.14
C LYS A 107 -0.33 -17.24 -14.05
N ILE A 108 0.65 -16.36 -13.84
CA ILE A 108 0.46 -14.90 -13.84
C ILE A 108 0.06 -14.41 -15.24
N ALA A 109 0.74 -14.89 -16.28
CA ALA A 109 0.44 -14.54 -17.67
C ALA A 109 -0.98 -14.93 -18.07
N ARG A 110 -1.48 -16.08 -17.58
CA ARG A 110 -2.84 -16.59 -17.84
C ARG A 110 -3.93 -15.87 -17.02
N MET A 111 -3.59 -14.97 -16.10
CA MET A 111 -4.61 -14.30 -15.28
C MET A 111 -5.56 -13.46 -16.14
N PRO A 112 -6.86 -13.42 -15.79
CA PRO A 112 -7.82 -12.57 -16.45
C PRO A 112 -7.40 -11.10 -16.36
N ARG A 113 -7.17 -10.47 -17.51
CA ARG A 113 -6.87 -9.03 -17.60
C ARG A 113 -8.07 -8.29 -18.15
N VAL A 114 -8.42 -7.19 -17.52
CA VAL A 114 -9.34 -6.23 -18.14
C VAL A 114 -8.52 -5.42 -19.12
N SER A 115 -8.87 -5.46 -20.41
CA SER A 115 -8.35 -4.46 -21.34
C SER A 115 -8.76 -3.10 -20.77
N ARG A 116 -7.77 -2.27 -20.39
CA ARG A 116 -8.07 -0.89 -20.06
C ARG A 116 -8.52 -0.29 -21.38
N ARG A 117 -9.84 -0.14 -21.59
CA ARG A 117 -10.33 0.77 -22.62
C ARG A 117 -9.74 2.12 -22.23
N THR A 118 -8.77 2.59 -23.01
CA THR A 118 -8.24 3.94 -22.94
C THR A 118 -9.44 4.89 -23.05
N PRO A 119 -9.56 5.90 -22.16
CA PRO A 119 -10.64 6.87 -22.23
C PRO A 119 -10.66 7.62 -23.55
#